data_AF-A0A4V6NEG9-F1
#
_entry.id   AF-A0A4V6NEG9-F1
#
_cell.length_a   1.000
_cell.length_b   1.000
_cell.length_c   1.000
_cell.angle_alpha   90.00
_cell.angle_beta   90.00
_cell.angle_gamma   90.00
#
_symmetry.space_group_name_H-M   'P 1'
#
loop_
_entity.id
_entity.type
_entity.pdbx_description
1 polymer ?
#
loop_
_entity_poly.entity_id
_entity_poly.type
_entity_poly.pdbx_seq_one_letter_code
_entity_poly.pdbx_strand_id
1 'polypeptide(L)' 'MAINAIVKVDGDNVDYALKLLKKKIEREGLIREIKTHTYYEKPTEVRRKKLLKAKRKQQKLQRKLNDKYKYY' A
#
# COMPACT_ATOMS: atom_id res chain seq x y z
N MET A 1 -3.31 15.67 0.87
CA MET A 1 -4.56 15.08 0.37
C MET A 1 -4.82 15.60 -1.03
N ALA A 2 -4.22 14.97 -2.04
CA ALA A 2 -4.58 15.16 -3.44
C ALA A 2 -4.16 13.87 -4.14
N ILE A 3 -5.13 13.00 -4.42
CA ILE A 3 -4.89 11.71 -5.06
C ILE A 3 -5.59 11.74 -6.41
N ASN A 4 -4.79 11.84 -7.47
CA ASN A 4 -5.23 11.88 -8.87
C ASN A 4 -5.27 10.46 -9.46
N ALA A 5 -6.22 9.64 -8.98
CA ALA A 5 -6.54 8.35 -9.60
C ALA A 5 -7.37 8.56 -10.87
N ILE A 6 -6.77 9.14 -11.90
CA ILE A 6 -7.38 9.30 -13.23
C ILE A 6 -6.88 8.18 -14.13
N VAL A 7 -7.81 7.55 -14.87
CA VAL A 7 -7.53 6.57 -15.92
C VAL A 7 -8.27 7.01 -17.17
N LYS A 8 -7.54 7.13 -18.28
CA LYS A 8 -8.13 7.40 -19.59
C LYS A 8 -8.70 6.09 -20.15
N VAL A 9 -9.90 6.16 -20.71
CA VAL A 9 -10.53 5.04 -21.42
C VAL A 9 -10.20 5.20 -22.89
N ASP A 10 -9.64 4.17 -23.51
CA ASP A 10 -9.38 4.14 -24.96
C ASP A 10 -10.38 3.16 -25.61
N GLY A 11 -11.23 3.66 -26.53
CA GLY A 11 -12.26 2.88 -27.22
C GLY A 11 -13.39 2.36 -26.32
N ASP A 12 -13.94 1.18 -26.62
CA ASP A 12 -15.06 0.54 -25.89
C ASP A 12 -14.62 -0.31 -24.68
N ASN A 13 -13.33 -0.31 -24.33
CA ASN A 13 -12.79 -1.27 -23.36
C ASN A 13 -12.86 -0.78 -21.90
N VAL A 14 -14.08 -0.46 -21.46
CA VAL A 14 -14.38 0.13 -20.13
C VAL A 14 -13.98 -0.78 -18.98
N ASP A 15 -14.20 -2.10 -19.10
CA ASP A 15 -13.85 -3.08 -18.07
C ASP A 15 -12.36 -3.10 -17.75
N TYR A 16 -11.53 -2.90 -18.78
CA TYR A 16 -10.09 -2.83 -18.61
C TYR A 16 -9.68 -1.56 -17.85
N ALA A 17 -10.27 -0.41 -18.20
CA ALA A 17 -10.03 0.84 -17.51
C ALA A 17 -10.45 0.77 -16.02
N LEU A 18 -11.58 0.12 -15.70
CA LEU A 18 -12.02 -0.11 -14.32
C LEU A 18 -11.02 -0.97 -13.54
N LYS A 19 -10.49 -2.04 -14.15
CA LYS A 19 -9.44 -2.88 -13.52
C LYS A 19 -8.17 -2.08 -13.25
N LEU A 20 -7.75 -1.22 -14.18
CA LEU A 20 -6.59 -0.35 -14.00
C LEU A 20 -6.81 0.67 -12.88
N LEU A 21 -7.99 1.30 -12.84
CA LEU A 21 -8.36 2.25 -11.81
C LEU A 21 -8.31 1.61 -10.42
N LYS A 22 -8.91 0.42 -10.27
CA LYS A 22 -8.86 -0.34 -9.03
C LYS A 22 -7.42 -0.61 -8.58
N LYS A 23 -6.55 -1.08 -9.48
CA LYS A 23 -5.12 -1.30 -9.19
C LYS A 23 -4.40 -0.01 -8.81
N LYS A 24 -4.73 1.12 -9.43
CA LYS A 24 -4.14 2.43 -9.14
C LYS A 24 -4.54 2.91 -7.74
N ILE A 25 -5.82 2.81 -7.39
CA ILE A 25 -6.36 3.10 -6.04
C ILE A 25 -5.68 2.24 -4.97
N GLU A 26 -5.53 0.93 -5.23
CA GLU A 26 -4.85 0.02 -4.31
C GLU A 26 -3.37 0.35 -4.13
N ARG A 27 -2.68 0.73 -5.21
CA ARG A 27 -1.26 1.12 -5.18
C ARG A 27 -1.03 2.42 -4.43
N GLU A 28 -1.88 3.41 -4.65
CA GLU A 28 -1.86 4.70 -3.95
C GLU A 28 -2.24 4.53 -2.47
N GLY A 29 -2.94 3.45 -2.12
CA GLY A 29 -3.24 3.10 -0.73
C GLY A 29 -4.38 3.94 -0.13
N LEU A 30 -5.21 4.57 -0.97
CA LEU A 30 -6.31 5.45 -0.56
C LEU A 30 -7.23 4.80 0.49
N ILE A 31 -7.67 3.56 0.24
CA ILE A 31 -8.56 2.84 1.16
C ILE A 31 -7.89 2.64 2.53
N ARG A 32 -6.56 2.47 2.55
CA ARG A 32 -5.81 2.32 3.80
C ARG A 32 -5.73 3.64 4.55
N GLU A 33 -5.50 4.75 3.87
CA GLU A 33 -5.49 6.09 4.48
C GLU A 33 -6.86 6.44 5.08
N ILE A 34 -7.93 6.21 4.32
CA ILE A 34 -9.30 6.43 4.81
C ILE A 34 -9.51 5.66 6.12
N LYS A 35 -9.19 4.36 6.14
CA LYS A 35 -9.30 3.51 7.34
C LYS A 35 -8.45 3.96 8.51
N THR A 36 -7.31 4.62 8.28
CA THR A 36 -6.49 5.16 9.37
C THR A 36 -7.02 6.48 9.92
N HIS A 37 -7.86 7.19 9.15
CA HIS A 37 -8.43 8.48 9.53
C HIS A 37 -9.88 8.40 10.01
N THR A 38 -10.52 7.22 9.99
CA THR A 38 -11.91 7.08 10.46
C THR A 38 -12.08 7.24 11.96
N TYR A 39 -11.01 7.08 12.74
CA TYR A 39 -11.06 7.21 14.19
C TYR A 39 -9.80 7.88 14.71
N TYR A 40 -9.91 8.50 15.90
CA TYR A 40 -8.76 9.06 16.59
C TYR A 40 -7.86 7.93 17.11
N GLU A 41 -6.61 7.90 16.66
CA GLU A 41 -5.57 7.00 17.17
C GLU A 41 -4.64 7.80 18.08
N LYS A 42 -4.48 7.37 19.34
CA LYS A 42 -3.66 8.11 20.32
C LYS A 42 -2.21 8.23 19.79
N PRO A 43 -1.51 9.37 19.96
CA PRO A 43 -0.17 9.57 19.39
C PRO A 43 0.85 8.49 19.80
N THR A 44 0.73 7.95 21.01
CA THR A 44 1.57 6.84 21.49
C THR A 44 1.31 5.54 20.72
N GLU A 45 0.07 5.25 20.36
CA GLU A 45 -0.31 4.07 19.60
C GLU A 45 0.15 4.17 18.14
N VAL A 46 0.01 5.36 17.53
CA VAL A 46 0.54 5.65 16.20
C VAL A 46 2.05 5.42 16.16
N ARG A 47 2.79 5.94 17.14
CA ARG A 47 4.26 5.74 17.27
C ARG A 47 4.61 4.25 17.39
N ARG A 48 3.93 3.52 18.28
CA ARG A 48 4.14 2.07 18.47
C ARG A 48 3.90 1.28 17.18
N LYS A 49 2.79 1.56 16.49
CA LYS A 49 2.41 0.91 15.22
C LYS A 49 3.42 1.21 14.10
N LYS A 50 3.94 2.43 14.02
CA LYS A 50 4.99 2.83 13.08
C LYS A 50 6.28 2.03 13.31
N LEU A 51 6.73 1.91 14.55
CA LEU A 51 7.92 1.12 14.93
C LEU A 51 7.75 -0.36 14.59
N LEU A 52 6.61 -0.96 14.97
CA LEU A 52 6.32 -2.36 14.66
C LEU A 52 6.27 -2.62 13.15
N LYS A 53 5.68 -1.72 12.37
CA LYS A 53 5.65 -1.81 10.89
C LYS A 53 7.05 -1.74 10.29
N ALA A 54 7.92 -0.87 10.81
CA ALA A 54 9.31 -0.77 10.38
C ALA A 54 10.09 -2.06 10.67
N LYS A 55 10.00 -2.59 11.91
CA LYS A 55 10.64 -3.85 12.30
C LYS A 55 10.18 -5.02 11.41
N ARG A 56 8.88 -5.14 11.17
CA ARG A 56 8.32 -6.16 10.26
C ARG A 56 8.84 -6.02 8.84
N LYS A 57 8.97 -4.79 8.31
CA LYS A 57 9.52 -4.53 6.98
C LYS A 57 10.99 -4.96 6.90
N GLN A 58 11.79 -4.64 7.91
CA GLN A 58 13.20 -5.03 7.99
C GLN A 58 13.38 -6.56 8.06
N GLN A 59 12.61 -7.23 8.92
CA GLN A 59 12.62 -8.70 9.02
C GLN A 59 12.23 -9.36 7.69
N LYS A 60 11.23 -8.83 6.98
CA LYS A 60 10.83 -9.34 5.67
C LYS A 60 11.95 -9.17 4.64
N LEU A 61 12.69 -8.06 4.68
CA LEU A 61 13.82 -7.83 3.78
C LEU A 61 14.96 -8.81 4.06
N GLN A 62 15.33 -8.99 5.33
CA GLN A 62 16.36 -9.96 5.74
C GLN A 62 16.01 -11.38 5.32
N ARG A 63 14.75 -11.81 5.51
CA ARG A 63 14.29 -13.13 5.03
C ARG A 63 14.50 -13.29 3.53
N LYS A 64 14.08 -12.31 2.72
CA LYS A 64 14.29 -12.33 1.27
C LYS A 64 15.76 -12.37 0.86
N LEU A 65 16.63 -11.67 1.59
CA LEU A 65 18.08 -11.71 1.33
C LEU A 65 18.63 -13.09 1.65
N ASN A 66 18.32 -13.65 2.82
CA ASN A 66 18.75 -14.99 3.20
C ASN A 66 18.26 -16.05 2.22
N ASP A 67 16.99 -15.97 1.80
CA ASP A 67 16.44 -16.86 0.78
C ASP A 67 17.23 -16.75 -0.53
N LYS A 68 17.62 -15.54 -0.94
CA LYS A 68 18.48 -15.33 -2.12
C LYS A 68 19.85 -15.99 -1.95
N TYR A 69 20.54 -15.75 -0.83
CA TYR A 69 21.87 -16.28 -0.56
C TYR A 69 21.90 -17.78 -0.25
N LYS A 70 20.75 -18.40 0.04
CA LYS A 70 20.64 -19.85 0.29
C LYS A 70 20.88 -20.70 -0.95
N TYR A 71 20.69 -20.14 -2.15
CA TYR A 71 20.83 -20.85 -3.43
C TYR A 71 22.10 -20.49 -4.20
N TYR A 72 22.99 -19.70 -3.60
CA TYR A 72 24.36 -19.45 -4.07
C TYR A 72 25.34 -20.18 -3.15
#